data_AF-A0A7S9LM54-F1
#
_entry.id   AF-A0A7S9LM54-F1
#
_cell.length_a   1.000
_cell.length_b   1.000
_cell.length_c   1.000
_cell.angle_alpha   90.00
_cell.angle_beta   90.00
_cell.angle_gamma   90.00
#
_symmetry.space_group_name_H-M   'P 1'
#
loop_
_entity.id
_entity.type
_entity.pdbx_description
1 polymer ?
#
loop_
_entity_poly.entity_id
_entity_poly.type
_entity_poly.pdbx_seq_one_letter_code
_entity_poly.pdbx_strand_id
1 'polypeptide(L)'
;MARVTFTSLEADVLRHRLDFLAALDAEDLQEIFPAHDSPCDLAQAAELASAQLYDGRLEVTIAHPDTLLVLVDAVEGATIHELAGEAAESGKISRQKQQAYRQALVSATAKIEQARTAGGL
;
A
#
# COMPACT_ATOMS: atom_id res chain seq x y z
N MET A 1 -10.28 5.27 -15.48
CA MET A 1 -9.08 5.54 -14.65
C MET A 1 -9.52 6.23 -13.38
N ALA A 2 -9.38 5.55 -12.25
CA ALA A 2 -9.67 6.12 -10.93
C ALA A 2 -8.40 6.77 -10.35
N ARG A 3 -8.56 7.73 -9.43
CA ARG A 3 -7.45 8.37 -8.71
C ARG A 3 -7.74 8.31 -7.23
N VAL A 4 -6.70 8.08 -6.43
CA VAL A 4 -6.79 8.02 -4.97
C VAL A 4 -5.81 9.00 -4.38
N THR A 5 -6.31 9.98 -3.65
CA THR A 5 -5.48 10.96 -2.93
C THR A 5 -5.34 10.58 -1.47
N PHE A 6 -4.10 10.47 -1.01
CA PHE A 6 -3.70 10.09 0.32
C PHE A 6 -3.21 11.30 1.13
N THR A 7 -3.24 11.19 2.45
CA THR A 7 -2.48 12.10 3.32
C THR A 7 -1.00 11.69 3.32
N SER A 8 -0.10 12.57 3.80
CA SER A 8 1.33 12.21 3.93
C SER A 8 1.53 10.95 4.76
N LEU A 9 0.72 10.78 5.81
CA LEU A 9 0.78 9.64 6.72
C LEU A 9 0.30 8.34 6.06
N GLU A 10 -0.81 8.39 5.32
CA GLU A 10 -1.29 7.26 4.53
C GLU A 10 -0.26 6.86 3.47
N ALA A 11 0.33 7.85 2.79
CA ALA A 11 1.35 7.61 1.79
C ALA A 11 2.65 7.02 2.39
N ASP A 12 3.09 7.49 3.56
CA ASP A 12 4.24 6.90 4.28
C ASP A 12 3.99 5.41 4.57
N VAL A 13 2.79 5.09 5.03
CA VAL A 13 2.39 3.73 5.37
C VAL A 13 2.37 2.83 4.13
N LEU A 14 1.72 3.28 3.05
CA LEU A 14 1.63 2.52 1.80
C LEU A 14 3.00 2.29 1.15
N ARG A 15 3.85 3.32 1.13
CA ARG A 15 5.17 3.25 0.49
C ARG A 15 6.03 2.12 1.04
N HIS A 16 6.03 1.91 2.36
CA HIS A 16 6.83 0.83 2.95
C HIS A 16 6.49 -0.55 2.38
N ARG A 17 5.21 -0.85 2.18
CA ARG A 17 4.79 -2.14 1.64
C ARG A 17 4.95 -2.19 0.12
N LEU A 18 4.67 -1.10 -0.58
CA LEU A 18 4.88 -1.03 -2.03
C LEU A 18 6.36 -1.17 -2.42
N ASP A 19 7.27 -0.52 -1.69
CA ASP A 19 8.71 -0.64 -1.91
C ASP A 19 9.20 -2.07 -1.62
N PHE A 20 8.63 -2.72 -0.61
CA PHE A 20 8.90 -4.13 -0.33
C PHE A 20 8.46 -5.02 -1.51
N LEU A 21 7.21 -4.87 -1.97
CA LEU A 21 6.69 -5.65 -3.10
C LEU A 21 7.47 -5.40 -4.39
N ALA A 22 7.89 -4.17 -4.65
CA ALA A 22 8.68 -3.80 -5.82
C ALA A 22 10.11 -4.40 -5.80
N ALA A 23 10.63 -4.74 -4.62
CA ALA A 23 11.96 -5.32 -4.44
C ALA A 23 11.96 -6.86 -4.43
N LEU A 24 10.80 -7.50 -4.35
CA LEU A 24 10.67 -8.95 -4.39
C LEU A 24 10.90 -9.49 -5.80
N ASP A 25 11.38 -10.72 -5.87
CA ASP A 25 11.41 -11.45 -7.13
C ASP A 25 10.05 -12.08 -7.47
N ALA A 26 9.95 -12.68 -8.65
CA ALA A 26 8.70 -13.25 -9.14
C ALA A 26 8.23 -14.46 -8.32
N GLU A 27 9.15 -15.21 -7.70
CA GLU A 27 8.79 -16.39 -6.89
C GLU A 27 8.14 -15.92 -5.58
N ASP A 28 8.76 -14.98 -4.88
CA ASP A 28 8.23 -14.39 -3.65
C ASP A 28 6.89 -13.68 -3.90
N LEU A 29 6.76 -12.97 -5.02
CA LEU A 29 5.50 -12.34 -5.40
C LEU A 29 4.41 -13.34 -5.73
N GLN A 30 4.75 -14.50 -6.32
CA GLN A 30 3.79 -15.58 -6.54
C GLN A 30 3.32 -16.19 -5.22
N GLU A 31 4.16 -16.23 -4.17
CA GLU A 31 3.72 -16.70 -2.85
C GLU A 31 2.69 -15.76 -2.22
N ILE A 32 2.86 -14.45 -2.39
CA ILE A 32 1.94 -13.43 -1.87
C ILE A 32 0.67 -13.37 -2.73
N PHE A 33 0.81 -13.48 -4.06
CA PHE A 33 -0.27 -13.38 -5.03
C PHE A 33 -0.38 -14.66 -5.88
N PRO A 34 -0.74 -15.82 -5.28
CA PRO A 34 -0.67 -17.12 -5.94
C PRO A 34 -1.63 -17.28 -7.12
N ALA A 35 -2.66 -16.44 -7.20
CA ALA A 35 -3.63 -16.44 -8.28
C ALA A 35 -3.28 -15.45 -9.42
N HIS A 36 -2.14 -14.75 -9.34
CA HIS A 36 -1.73 -13.81 -10.38
C HIS A 36 -0.85 -14.51 -11.42
N ASP A 37 -1.17 -14.33 -12.71
CA ASP A 37 -0.49 -15.01 -13.81
C ASP A 37 0.85 -14.36 -14.19
N SER A 38 1.08 -13.11 -13.75
CA SER A 38 2.30 -12.34 -14.06
C SER A 38 2.80 -11.56 -12.83
N PRO A 39 3.67 -12.15 -12.01
CA PRO A 39 4.21 -11.48 -10.82
C PRO A 39 5.07 -10.25 -11.13
N CYS A 40 5.74 -10.23 -12.27
CA CYS A 40 6.55 -9.08 -12.70
C CYS A 40 5.69 -7.81 -12.87
N ASP A 41 4.44 -7.96 -13.32
CA ASP A 41 3.53 -6.82 -13.48
C ASP A 41 3.10 -6.25 -12.13
N LEU A 42 3.05 -7.07 -11.08
CA LEU A 42 2.80 -6.63 -9.70
C LEU A 42 3.97 -5.85 -9.13
N ALA A 43 5.21 -6.31 -9.34
CA ALA A 43 6.41 -5.57 -8.93
C ALA A 43 6.42 -4.17 -9.58
N GLN A 44 6.15 -4.11 -10.89
CA GLN A 44 6.09 -2.87 -11.63
C GLN A 44 4.92 -1.97 -11.16
N ALA A 45 3.75 -2.54 -10.90
CA ALA A 45 2.61 -1.80 -10.37
C ALA A 45 2.93 -1.19 -8.99
N ALA A 46 3.63 -1.93 -8.13
CA ALA A 46 4.06 -1.45 -6.82
C ALA A 46 5.09 -0.32 -6.94
N GLU A 47 6.09 -0.47 -7.81
CA GLU A 47 7.11 0.56 -8.08
C GLU A 47 6.45 1.87 -8.57
N LEU A 48 5.55 1.77 -9.56
CA LEU A 48 4.86 2.93 -10.13
C LEU A 48 3.91 3.60 -9.12
N ALA A 49 3.23 2.81 -8.27
CA ALA A 49 2.39 3.35 -7.21
C ALA A 49 3.24 4.07 -6.14
N SER A 50 4.36 3.47 -5.72
CA SER A 50 5.28 4.08 -4.75
C SER A 50 5.88 5.39 -5.27
N ALA A 51 6.35 5.40 -6.53
CA ALA A 51 6.91 6.60 -7.16
C ALA A 51 5.91 7.78 -7.19
N GLN A 52 4.63 7.51 -7.44
CA GLN A 52 3.57 8.52 -7.40
C GLN A 52 3.33 9.09 -5.99
N LEU A 53 3.61 8.32 -4.94
CA LEU A 53 3.53 8.78 -3.55
C LEU A 53 4.77 9.56 -3.11
N TYR A 54 5.95 9.31 -3.69
CA TYR A 54 7.21 10.01 -3.37
C TYR A 54 7.32 11.43 -3.95
N ASP A 55 6.71 11.71 -5.11
CA ASP A 55 6.78 13.01 -5.81
C ASP A 55 5.93 14.13 -5.13
N GLY A 56 5.57 13.96 -3.85
CA GLY A 56 4.73 14.90 -3.10
C GLY A 56 3.29 15.02 -3.61
N ARG A 57 2.93 14.29 -4.67
CA ARG A 57 1.57 14.27 -5.25
C ARG A 57 0.57 13.64 -4.30
N LEU A 58 1.03 12.69 -3.49
CA LEU A 58 0.19 11.89 -2.59
C LEU A 58 -1.04 11.31 -3.31
N GLU A 59 -0.94 11.08 -4.62
CA GLU A 59 -2.04 10.64 -5.46
C GLU A 59 -1.57 9.48 -6.31
N VAL A 60 -2.31 8.37 -6.29
CA VAL A 60 -2.06 7.23 -7.16
C VAL A 60 -3.15 7.15 -8.21
N THR A 61 -2.75 7.10 -9.48
CA THR A 61 -3.64 6.80 -10.60
C THR A 61 -3.76 5.30 -10.78
N ILE A 62 -4.99 4.79 -10.68
CA ILE A 62 -5.31 3.38 -10.93
C ILE A 62 -5.64 3.23 -12.42
N ALA A 63 -4.61 2.87 -13.18
CA ALA A 63 -4.67 2.63 -14.61
C ALA A 63 -4.87 1.15 -14.97
N HIS A 64 -4.42 0.25 -14.08
CA HIS A 64 -4.45 -1.20 -14.26
C HIS A 64 -4.97 -1.88 -12.98
N PRO A 65 -5.67 -3.03 -13.06
CA PRO A 65 -6.11 -3.80 -11.91
C PRO A 65 -4.99 -4.15 -10.92
N ASP A 66 -3.78 -4.39 -11.43
CA ASP A 66 -2.62 -4.73 -10.60
C ASP A 66 -2.25 -3.60 -9.63
N THR A 67 -2.41 -2.34 -10.04
CA THR A 67 -2.22 -1.18 -9.16
C THR A 67 -3.21 -1.22 -8.00
N LEU A 68 -4.46 -1.62 -8.25
CA LEU A 68 -5.45 -1.79 -7.20
C LEU A 68 -5.08 -2.96 -6.28
N LEU A 69 -4.63 -4.09 -6.86
CA LEU A 69 -4.25 -5.29 -6.11
C LEU A 69 -3.11 -5.00 -5.12
N VAL A 70 -2.04 -4.35 -5.58
CA VAL A 70 -0.90 -4.01 -4.71
C VAL A 70 -1.24 -2.94 -3.67
N LEU A 71 -2.18 -2.03 -3.97
CA LEU A 71 -2.68 -1.07 -2.98
C LEU A 71 -3.54 -1.74 -1.90
N VAL A 72 -4.34 -2.73 -2.26
CA VAL A 72 -5.13 -3.53 -1.32
C VAL A 72 -4.20 -4.33 -0.41
N ASP A 73 -3.20 -5.03 -0.95
CA ASP A 73 -2.19 -5.73 -0.13
C ASP A 73 -1.43 -4.73 0.78
N ALA A 74 -1.10 -3.54 0.26
CA ALA A 74 -0.41 -2.52 1.03
C ALA A 74 -1.17 -2.02 2.27
N VAL A 75 -2.51 -2.12 2.28
CA VAL A 75 -3.32 -1.77 3.46
C VAL A 75 -3.75 -2.97 4.30
N GLU A 76 -3.82 -4.16 3.70
CA GLU A 76 -4.17 -5.40 4.41
C GLU A 76 -2.99 -6.01 5.16
N GLY A 77 -1.76 -5.67 4.78
CA GLY A 77 -0.54 -6.20 5.38
C GLY A 77 -0.53 -6.10 6.90
N ALA A 78 -0.82 -7.21 7.58
CA ALA A 78 -0.68 -7.40 9.02
C ALA A 78 0.70 -6.90 9.51
N THR A 79 1.69 -6.98 8.64
CA THR A 79 3.06 -6.50 8.79
C THR A 79 3.13 -5.02 9.20
N ILE A 80 2.28 -4.13 8.71
CA ILE A 80 2.36 -2.70 9.08
C ILE A 80 1.81 -2.47 10.50
N HIS A 81 0.73 -3.16 10.86
CA HIS A 81 0.19 -3.12 12.21
C HIS A 81 1.15 -3.75 13.23
N GLU A 82 1.81 -4.84 12.85
CA GLU A 82 2.84 -5.52 13.63
C GLU A 82 4.09 -4.67 13.78
N LEU A 83 4.64 -4.14 12.68
CA LEU A 83 5.81 -3.24 12.71
C LEU A 83 5.55 -1.96 13.52
N ALA A 84 4.37 -1.36 13.40
CA ALA A 84 3.98 -0.22 14.22
C ALA A 84 3.76 -0.61 15.70
N GLY A 85 3.30 -1.84 15.95
CA GLY A 85 3.21 -2.45 17.28
C GLY A 85 4.57 -2.61 17.93
N GLU A 86 5.46 -3.35 17.27
CA GLU A 86 6.84 -3.60 17.72
C GLU A 86 7.64 -2.30 17.89
N ALA A 87 7.47 -1.33 16.98
CA ALA A 87 8.10 -0.02 17.09
C ALA A 87 7.58 0.76 18.30
N ALA A 88 6.30 0.63 18.66
CA ALA A 88 5.73 1.27 19.84
C ALA A 88 6.18 0.59 21.13
N GLU A 89 6.23 -0.75 21.14
CA GLU A 89 6.71 -1.55 22.28
C GLU A 89 8.20 -1.36 22.55
N SER A 90 9.01 -1.19 21.50
CA SER A 90 10.43 -0.87 21.59
C SER A 90 10.72 0.63 21.85
N GLY A 91 9.68 1.46 22.00
CA GLY A 91 9.81 2.90 22.27
C GLY A 91 10.33 3.74 21.10
N LYS A 92 10.45 3.17 19.90
CA LYS A 92 10.85 3.88 18.67
C LYS A 92 9.77 4.84 18.18
N ILE A 93 8.51 4.57 18.48
CA ILE A 93 7.39 5.47 18.22
C ILE A 93 6.49 5.62 19.45
N SER A 94 5.81 6.76 19.58
CA SER A 94 4.83 6.97 20.64
C SER A 94 3.54 6.20 20.36
N ARG A 95 2.76 5.87 21.40
CA ARG A 95 1.40 5.30 21.27
C ARG A 95 0.48 6.18 20.41
N GLN A 96 0.67 7.50 20.47
CA GLN A 96 -0.08 8.45 19.64
C GLN A 96 0.27 8.27 18.16
N LYS A 97 1.55 8.08 17.82
CA LYS A 97 1.98 7.83 16.44
C LYS A 97 1.49 6.46 15.94
N GLN A 98 1.52 5.44 16.80
CA GLN A 98 0.93 4.12 16.50
C GLN A 98 -0.57 4.24 16.19
N GLN A 99 -1.33 4.99 16.99
CA GLN A 99 -2.75 5.23 16.75
C GLN A 99 -2.99 5.99 15.44
N ALA A 100 -2.16 6.99 15.13
CA ALA A 100 -2.24 7.73 13.88
C ALA A 100 -1.99 6.82 12.67
N TYR A 101 -1.02 5.90 12.74
CA TYR A 101 -0.76 4.92 11.67
C TYR A 101 -1.95 3.97 11.47
N ARG A 102 -2.58 3.51 12.56
CA ARG A 102 -3.80 2.69 12.47
C ARG A 102 -4.95 3.45 11.79
N GLN A 103 -5.15 4.72 12.15
CA GLN A 103 -6.17 5.56 11.53
C GLN A 103 -5.87 5.84 10.05
N ALA A 104 -4.61 6.05 9.70
CA ALA A 104 -4.16 6.21 8.32
C ALA A 104 -4.47 4.96 7.48
N LEU A 105 -4.16 3.76 7.99
CA LEU A 105 -4.52 2.50 7.32
C LEU A 105 -6.02 2.39 7.04
N VAL A 106 -6.84 2.57 8.08
CA VAL A 106 -8.31 2.52 7.93
C VAL A 106 -8.81 3.54 6.90
N SER A 107 -8.26 4.75 6.91
CA SER A 107 -8.62 5.78 5.94
C SER A 107 -8.17 5.43 4.51
N ALA A 108 -6.95 4.92 4.35
CA ALA A 108 -6.42 4.47 3.07
C ALA A 108 -7.26 3.33 2.49
N THR A 109 -7.60 2.31 3.29
CA THR A 109 -8.49 1.21 2.90
C THR A 109 -9.83 1.74 2.37
N ALA A 110 -10.47 2.66 3.11
CA ALA A 110 -11.75 3.22 2.68
C ALA A 110 -11.65 3.95 1.34
N LYS A 111 -10.55 4.69 1.10
CA LYS A 111 -10.33 5.41 -0.15
C LYS A 111 -10.08 4.46 -1.33
N ILE A 112 -9.32 3.38 -1.10
CA ILE A 112 -9.05 2.35 -2.10
C ILE A 112 -10.36 1.63 -2.49
N GLU A 113 -11.18 1.25 -1.51
CA GLU A 113 -12.49 0.64 -1.75
C GLU A 113 -13.47 1.56 -2.48
N GLN A 114 -13.46 2.85 -2.16
CA GLN A 114 -14.23 3.85 -2.91
C GLN A 114 -13.78 3.94 -4.37
N ALA A 115 -12.47 3.88 -4.62
CA ALA A 115 -11.95 3.94 -5.98
C ALA A 115 -12.22 2.66 -6.78
N ARG A 116 -12.21 1.50 -6.12
CA ARG A 116 -12.64 0.21 -6.67
C ARG A 116 -14.09 0.27 -7.13
N THR A 117 -14.99 0.69 -6.24
CA THR A 117 -16.43 0.77 -6.52
C THR A 117 -16.79 1.85 -7.54
N ALA A 118 -16.14 3.02 -7.51
CA ALA A 118 -16.37 4.11 -8.46
C ALA A 118 -15.74 3.88 -9.84
N GLY A 119 -14.67 3.08 -9.92
CA GLY A 119 -13.93 2.81 -11.14
C GLY A 119 -14.55 1.74 -12.05
N GLY A 120 -15.52 0.97 -11.56
CA GLY A 120 -16.10 -0.16 -12.31
C GLY A 120 -15.08 -1.25 -12.63
N LEU A 121 -14.08 -1.45 -11.74
CA LEU A 121 -13.07 -2.50 -11.81
C LEU A 121 -13.45 -3.66 -10.88
#